data_AF-A0A179IPA9-F1
#
_entry.id   AF-A0A179IPA9-F1
#
_cell.length_a   1.000
_cell.length_b   1.000
_cell.length_c   1.000
_cell.angle_alpha   90.00
_cell.angle_beta   90.00
_cell.angle_gamma   90.00
#
_symmetry.space_group_name_H-M   'P 1'
#
loop_
_entity.id
_entity.type
_entity.pdbx_description
1 polymer ?
#
loop_
_entity_poly.entity_id
_entity_poly.type
_entity_poly.pdbx_seq_one_letter_code
_entity_poly.pdbx_strand_id
1 'polypeptide(L)'
;MSPSNDGARRKGKKTGSGGRPGRIGRPGKIGRKDPSTGRKGGRAMRGRQAEEEAASGAVPARQASAAVLIVENGGFFTTVQDLGRPGYRASGVPPAGAMDPEALRIANRLVGNPPGAAALEITLAGPALRLTEGRLVALMGAPGPAEAVFPDGRVEAVPFGRPFFLPSGGRLRIGRLGGARAYVAVAGGIAVPPVLGSRSTYLPARFGGMEGRRLVAGDRLPLGGGGLSALPPDAARAALRAWGRARPAAAFFPAEHAVTVLRFLPGPEWDWLTEAAQAAFLGEVFTVSPASNRMGARLKGPPLPLSRREELFSAAVDFGVVQLPPGGGPIVLLSDHQTTGGYPRIGAVIAVDRPLLAQLRPGDRVAFYAVGRPAALRWRMERRRHLRQLEAAIALRWAAALAAAGLRPDAFDPAASLARADAAAGGTTTA
;
A
#
# COMPACT_ATOMS: atom_id res chain seq x y z
N MET A 1 -18.48 63.56 10.41
CA MET A 1 -19.32 63.72 9.21
C MET A 1 -19.40 62.39 8.50
N SER A 2 -20.57 61.76 8.58
CA SER A 2 -20.98 60.60 7.78
C SER A 2 -21.36 61.06 6.35
N PRO A 3 -22.12 60.28 5.55
CA PRO A 3 -21.64 59.39 4.49
C PRO A 3 -22.33 59.72 3.14
N SER A 4 -22.15 58.91 2.08
CA SER A 4 -23.11 58.62 0.98
C SER A 4 -22.35 57.95 -0.18
N ASN A 5 -22.71 56.81 -0.76
CA ASN A 5 -23.98 56.21 -1.21
C ASN A 5 -24.42 56.65 -2.63
N ASP A 6 -25.04 55.68 -3.33
CA ASP A 6 -25.70 55.71 -4.65
C ASP A 6 -24.83 55.64 -5.91
N GLY A 7 -25.22 54.94 -6.97
CA GLY A 7 -26.46 54.25 -7.34
C GLY A 7 -26.32 53.84 -8.82
N ALA A 8 -26.68 52.62 -9.25
CA ALA A 8 -28.01 52.15 -9.60
C ALA A 8 -28.28 52.07 -11.13
N ARG A 9 -28.82 50.90 -11.55
CA ARG A 9 -29.79 50.66 -12.65
C ARG A 9 -29.24 50.69 -14.11
N ARG A 10 -29.76 49.93 -15.08
CA ARG A 10 -31.09 49.29 -15.27
C ARG A 10 -31.08 48.28 -16.46
N LYS A 11 -31.85 47.19 -16.29
CA LYS A 11 -32.82 46.53 -17.21
C LYS A 11 -32.47 46.20 -18.68
N GLY A 12 -32.73 44.92 -19.03
CA GLY A 12 -33.18 44.46 -20.35
C GLY A 12 -33.84 43.08 -20.25
N LYS A 13 -35.10 42.96 -20.72
CA LYS A 13 -36.05 41.86 -20.54
C LYS A 13 -36.48 41.37 -21.94
N LYS A 14 -36.73 40.07 -22.14
CA LYS A 14 -37.83 39.44 -22.95
C LYS A 14 -37.42 38.06 -23.55
N THR A 15 -38.13 36.98 -23.17
CA THR A 15 -39.14 36.17 -23.95
C THR A 15 -38.54 35.33 -25.08
N GLY A 16 -38.89 34.06 -25.34
CA GLY A 16 -39.98 33.19 -24.87
C GLY A 16 -39.89 31.82 -25.56
N SER A 17 -40.86 30.92 -25.25
CA SER A 17 -41.38 29.78 -26.04
C SER A 17 -40.39 28.80 -26.71
N GLY A 18 -40.48 27.47 -26.62
CA GLY A 18 -41.59 26.56 -26.39
C GLY A 18 -41.24 25.24 -27.10
N GLY A 19 -41.90 24.12 -26.74
CA GLY A 19 -41.95 22.92 -27.59
C GLY A 19 -41.23 21.67 -27.07
N ARG A 20 -41.96 20.83 -26.32
CA ARG A 20 -41.91 19.35 -26.47
C ARG A 20 -42.94 18.98 -27.54
N PRO A 21 -42.67 17.99 -28.41
CA PRO A 21 -43.20 16.63 -28.22
C PRO A 21 -42.17 15.57 -28.71
N GLY A 22 -42.31 14.25 -28.58
CA GLY A 22 -43.48 13.42 -28.30
C GLY A 22 -43.08 11.96 -28.07
N ARG A 23 -44.09 11.20 -27.68
CA ARG A 23 -44.12 9.82 -27.22
C ARG A 23 -44.59 8.96 -28.40
N ILE A 24 -43.88 7.88 -28.74
CA ILE A 24 -44.32 6.81 -29.65
C ILE A 24 -43.71 5.53 -29.04
N GLY A 25 -44.37 4.41 -28.76
CA GLY A 25 -45.65 3.85 -29.19
C GLY A 25 -45.38 2.35 -29.39
N ARG A 26 -45.88 1.49 -28.48
CA ARG A 26 -45.82 0.02 -28.63
C ARG A 26 -46.75 -0.44 -29.76
N PRO A 27 -46.42 -1.57 -30.40
CA PRO A 27 -47.38 -2.65 -30.63
C PRO A 27 -46.81 -3.96 -30.03
N GLY A 28 -47.52 -5.00 -29.64
CA GLY A 28 -48.88 -5.46 -29.88
C GLY A 28 -48.78 -7.00 -29.91
N LYS A 29 -49.43 -7.70 -28.98
CA LYS A 29 -49.50 -9.18 -28.94
C LYS A 29 -50.31 -9.70 -30.13
N ILE A 30 -49.84 -10.76 -30.78
CA ILE A 30 -50.68 -11.72 -31.51
C ILE A 30 -50.18 -13.12 -31.18
N GLY A 31 -51.08 -13.96 -30.67
CA GLY A 31 -50.84 -15.39 -30.49
C GLY A 31 -51.55 -16.21 -31.56
N ARG A 32 -51.15 -17.49 -31.67
CA ARG A 32 -51.96 -18.70 -31.97
C ARG A 32 -50.98 -19.82 -32.36
N LYS A 33 -50.94 -20.88 -31.57
CA LYS A 33 -51.54 -22.22 -31.79
C LYS A 33 -50.58 -23.22 -32.48
N ASP A 34 -50.18 -24.19 -31.66
CA ASP A 34 -49.97 -25.61 -31.97
C ASP A 34 -50.90 -26.16 -33.09
N PRO A 35 -50.50 -27.22 -33.83
CA PRO A 35 -50.53 -28.57 -33.23
C PRO A 35 -49.52 -29.63 -33.72
N SER A 36 -49.24 -30.55 -32.78
CA SER A 36 -49.16 -32.01 -32.88
C SER A 36 -48.41 -32.69 -34.05
N THR A 37 -47.53 -33.64 -33.72
CA THR A 37 -47.83 -35.10 -33.72
C THR A 37 -46.56 -35.92 -33.48
N GLY A 38 -46.65 -36.99 -32.67
CA GLY A 38 -45.66 -38.08 -32.70
C GLY A 38 -45.49 -38.79 -31.37
N ARG A 39 -46.35 -39.77 -31.14
CA ARG A 39 -46.47 -40.60 -29.93
C ARG A 39 -45.69 -41.92 -30.11
N LYS A 40 -45.37 -42.54 -28.95
CA LYS A 40 -44.96 -43.94 -28.65
C LYS A 40 -43.51 -43.97 -28.15
N GLY A 41 -43.16 -44.52 -27.00
CA GLY A 41 -43.84 -45.46 -26.10
C GLY A 41 -42.77 -46.45 -25.64
N GLY A 42 -42.53 -46.55 -24.32
CA GLY A 42 -41.52 -47.47 -23.78
C GLY A 42 -41.52 -47.42 -22.26
N ARG A 43 -41.95 -48.52 -21.65
CA ARG A 43 -42.28 -48.71 -20.24
C ARG A 43 -41.08 -49.35 -19.52
N ALA A 44 -41.05 -49.16 -18.21
CA ALA A 44 -40.33 -49.94 -17.18
C ALA A 44 -38.85 -49.57 -16.87
N MET A 45 -38.68 -48.89 -15.72
CA MET A 45 -37.86 -49.36 -14.58
C MET A 45 -38.05 -48.37 -13.42
N ARG A 46 -39.04 -48.64 -12.57
CA ARG A 46 -39.09 -48.12 -11.20
C ARG A 46 -38.64 -49.27 -10.30
N GLY A 47 -37.64 -49.01 -9.48
CA GLY A 47 -37.11 -49.95 -8.49
C GLY A 47 -35.59 -49.95 -8.55
N ARG A 48 -34.96 -49.54 -7.43
CA ARG A 48 -33.51 -49.39 -7.18
C ARG A 48 -32.91 -48.00 -7.43
N GLN A 49 -33.46 -46.96 -6.81
CA GLN A 49 -32.69 -45.73 -6.49
C GLN A 49 -33.14 -45.09 -5.15
N ALA A 50 -33.70 -45.88 -4.22
CA ALA A 50 -34.26 -45.35 -2.97
C ALA A 50 -33.62 -45.91 -1.69
N GLU A 51 -32.50 -46.64 -1.77
CA GLU A 51 -31.88 -47.27 -0.58
C GLU A 51 -30.35 -47.08 -0.50
N GLU A 52 -29.78 -46.13 -1.24
CA GLU A 52 -28.35 -45.80 -1.17
C GLU A 52 -28.08 -44.32 -0.86
N GLU A 53 -29.04 -43.64 -0.22
CA GLU A 53 -28.91 -42.25 0.28
C GLU A 53 -28.94 -42.14 1.81
N ALA A 54 -28.89 -43.26 2.53
CA ALA A 54 -28.97 -43.31 4.00
C ALA A 54 -27.70 -43.84 4.68
N ALA A 55 -26.52 -43.67 4.07
CA ALA A 55 -25.24 -44.02 4.69
C ALA A 55 -24.10 -43.09 4.23
N SER A 56 -24.24 -41.79 4.50
CA SER A 56 -23.12 -40.85 4.45
C SER A 56 -23.35 -39.79 5.52
N GLY A 57 -22.89 -40.08 6.74
CA GLY A 57 -22.83 -39.14 7.85
C GLY A 57 -21.77 -38.06 7.65
N ALA A 58 -21.73 -37.44 6.47
CA ALA A 58 -20.92 -36.26 6.23
C ALA A 58 -21.64 -35.07 6.88
N VAL A 59 -21.17 -34.68 8.06
CA VAL A 59 -21.43 -33.34 8.61
C VAL A 59 -21.12 -32.35 7.48
N PRO A 60 -22.06 -31.48 7.05
CA PRO A 60 -21.76 -30.51 6.01
C PRO A 60 -20.59 -29.67 6.51
N ALA A 61 -19.47 -29.74 5.77
CA ALA A 61 -18.35 -28.84 5.99
C ALA A 61 -18.91 -27.43 5.94
N ARG A 62 -19.03 -26.77 7.10
CA ARG A 62 -19.26 -25.32 7.16
C ARG A 62 -18.28 -24.73 6.17
N GLN A 63 -18.76 -24.14 5.07
CA GLN A 63 -17.97 -23.22 4.29
C GLN A 63 -17.47 -22.19 5.30
N ALA A 64 -16.21 -22.32 5.71
CA ALA A 64 -15.61 -21.38 6.63
C ALA A 64 -15.72 -20.03 5.91
N SER A 65 -16.58 -19.15 6.42
CA SER A 65 -16.69 -17.78 5.93
C SER A 65 -15.28 -17.23 5.86
N ALA A 66 -14.82 -16.81 4.68
CA ALA A 66 -13.48 -16.27 4.53
C ALA A 66 -13.30 -15.10 5.52
N ALA A 67 -12.17 -15.07 6.21
CA ALA A 67 -11.87 -13.98 7.14
C ALA A 67 -11.82 -12.65 6.40
N VAL A 68 -12.43 -11.61 6.97
CA VAL A 68 -12.53 -10.28 6.36
C VAL A 68 -12.03 -9.22 7.33
N LEU A 69 -11.25 -8.29 6.79
CA LEU A 69 -10.96 -7.00 7.40
C LEU A 69 -11.93 -5.96 6.83
N ILE A 70 -12.81 -5.44 7.68
CA ILE A 70 -13.81 -4.45 7.32
C ILE A 70 -13.26 -3.06 7.59
N VAL A 71 -13.38 -2.17 6.62
CA VAL A 71 -13.01 -0.76 6.74
C VAL A 71 -14.20 0.01 7.29
N GLU A 72 -14.11 0.48 8.53
CA GLU A 72 -15.14 1.36 9.13
C GLU A 72 -14.88 2.83 8.78
N ASN A 73 -13.60 3.20 8.63
CA ASN A 73 -13.17 4.49 8.12
C ASN A 73 -11.83 4.33 7.37
N GLY A 74 -11.66 4.93 6.19
CA GLY A 74 -10.46 4.79 5.36
C GLY A 74 -9.24 5.62 5.80
N GLY A 75 -9.37 6.43 6.85
CA GLY A 75 -8.37 7.42 7.25
C GLY A 75 -8.24 8.56 6.25
N PHE A 76 -7.13 9.29 6.29
CA PHE A 76 -6.85 10.34 5.31
C PHE A 76 -6.65 9.75 3.91
N PHE A 77 -5.76 8.76 3.80
CA PHE A 77 -5.50 8.06 2.55
C PHE A 77 -4.82 6.70 2.81
N THR A 78 -5.59 5.60 2.63
CA THR A 78 -5.11 4.23 2.85
C THR A 78 -5.27 3.40 1.57
N THR A 79 -4.25 2.62 1.20
CA THR A 79 -4.28 1.72 0.02
C THR A 79 -3.73 0.34 0.35
N VAL A 80 -4.06 -0.66 -0.45
CA VAL A 80 -3.43 -1.99 -0.37
C VAL A 80 -2.12 -1.94 -1.15
N GLN A 81 -1.01 -2.31 -0.50
CA GLN A 81 0.31 -2.35 -1.12
C GLN A 81 1.02 -3.67 -0.80
N ASP A 82 1.72 -4.22 -1.78
CA ASP A 82 2.77 -5.22 -1.59
C ASP A 82 4.12 -4.64 -2.07
N LEU A 83 5.06 -5.49 -2.50
CA LEU A 83 6.36 -5.05 -3.03
C LEU A 83 6.30 -4.54 -4.47
N GLY A 84 5.12 -4.49 -5.07
CA GLY A 84 4.89 -3.96 -6.41
C GLY A 84 4.97 -5.01 -7.51
N ARG A 85 4.98 -4.52 -8.76
CA ARG A 85 4.84 -5.26 -10.01
C ARG A 85 6.04 -5.06 -10.94
N PRO A 86 7.21 -5.62 -10.62
CA PRO A 86 8.36 -5.53 -11.52
C PRO A 86 8.08 -6.27 -12.84
N GLY A 87 8.88 -5.99 -13.87
CA GLY A 87 8.83 -6.68 -15.16
C GLY A 87 8.02 -5.99 -16.26
N TYR A 88 7.10 -5.08 -15.92
CA TYR A 88 6.19 -4.46 -16.90
C TYR A 88 6.56 -3.02 -17.32
N ARG A 89 7.72 -2.50 -16.88
CA ARG A 89 8.13 -1.11 -17.15
C ARG A 89 8.31 -0.81 -18.65
N ALA A 90 8.81 -1.79 -19.41
CA ALA A 90 8.95 -1.68 -20.86
C ALA A 90 7.59 -1.54 -21.57
N SER A 91 6.51 -2.05 -20.96
CA SER A 91 5.12 -1.91 -21.42
C SER A 91 4.41 -0.68 -20.84
N GLY A 92 5.15 0.25 -20.22
CA GLY A 92 4.58 1.48 -19.65
C GLY A 92 3.93 1.32 -18.27
N VAL A 93 4.04 0.16 -17.63
CA VAL A 93 3.46 -0.08 -16.29
C VAL A 93 4.53 0.06 -15.20
N PRO A 94 4.41 1.03 -14.28
CA PRO A 94 5.37 1.19 -13.20
C PRO A 94 5.20 0.13 -12.11
N PRO A 95 6.23 -0.10 -11.27
CA PRO A 95 6.18 -1.12 -10.24
C PRO A 95 5.19 -0.81 -9.11
N ALA A 96 4.81 0.45 -8.87
CA ALA A 96 4.01 0.83 -7.69
C ALA A 96 4.65 0.28 -6.41
N GLY A 97 3.86 -0.32 -5.50
CA GLY A 97 4.41 -0.92 -4.28
C GLY A 97 4.39 0.01 -3.09
N ALA A 98 4.75 -0.52 -1.92
CA ALA A 98 4.95 0.28 -0.72
C ALA A 98 5.95 1.43 -0.97
N MET A 99 5.66 2.59 -0.39
CA MET A 99 6.58 3.74 -0.34
C MET A 99 7.85 3.44 0.45
N ASP A 100 7.72 2.61 1.49
CA ASP A 100 8.77 2.09 2.34
C ASP A 100 8.65 0.56 2.39
N PRO A 101 9.30 -0.13 1.44
CA PRO A 101 9.27 -1.59 1.37
C PRO A 101 9.87 -2.26 2.61
N GLU A 102 10.79 -1.62 3.32
CA GLU A 102 11.43 -2.23 4.50
C GLU A 102 10.44 -2.31 5.66
N ALA A 103 9.70 -1.21 5.91
CA ALA A 103 8.64 -1.20 6.92
C ALA A 103 7.54 -2.23 6.61
N LEU A 104 7.12 -2.35 5.35
CA LEU A 104 6.16 -3.37 4.92
C LEU A 104 6.67 -4.78 5.20
N ARG A 105 7.92 -5.07 4.82
CA ARG A 105 8.52 -6.40 5.03
C ARG A 105 8.58 -6.76 6.51
N ILE A 106 9.03 -5.83 7.35
CA ILE A 106 9.10 -6.04 8.79
C ILE A 106 7.69 -6.26 9.36
N ALA A 107 6.70 -5.44 8.99
CA ALA A 107 5.32 -5.62 9.45
C ALA A 107 4.78 -7.01 9.12
N ASN A 108 5.00 -7.47 7.88
CA ASN A 108 4.61 -8.79 7.44
C ASN A 108 5.31 -9.89 8.26
N ARG A 109 6.62 -9.79 8.46
CA ARG A 109 7.37 -10.76 9.26
C ARG A 109 6.90 -10.82 10.71
N LEU A 110 6.55 -9.68 11.30
CA LEU A 110 6.03 -9.62 12.68
C LEU A 110 4.75 -10.45 12.86
N VAL A 111 3.90 -10.55 11.84
CA VAL A 111 2.68 -11.38 11.86
C VAL A 111 2.85 -12.74 11.15
N GLY A 112 4.07 -13.08 10.79
CA GLY A 112 4.44 -14.36 10.17
C GLY A 112 4.10 -14.51 8.69
N ASN A 113 3.76 -13.42 8.00
CA ASN A 113 3.55 -13.43 6.56
C ASN A 113 4.89 -13.50 5.81
N PRO A 114 4.87 -13.95 4.53
CA PRO A 114 5.97 -13.68 3.61
C PRO A 114 6.26 -12.17 3.53
N PRO A 115 7.54 -11.78 3.34
CA PRO A 115 7.94 -10.38 3.40
C PRO A 115 7.23 -9.50 2.35
N GLY A 116 6.82 -10.09 1.23
CA GLY A 116 6.09 -9.40 0.17
C GLY A 116 4.57 -9.55 0.20
N ALA A 117 3.97 -10.05 1.28
CA ALA A 117 2.52 -10.11 1.38
C ALA A 117 1.89 -8.72 1.36
N ALA A 118 0.66 -8.61 0.87
CA ALA A 118 -0.05 -7.34 0.81
C ALA A 118 -0.49 -6.89 2.21
N ALA A 119 -0.26 -5.62 2.49
CA ALA A 119 -0.59 -4.91 3.73
C ALA A 119 -1.28 -3.58 3.40
N LEU A 120 -1.80 -2.89 4.41
CA LEU A 120 -2.33 -1.53 4.24
C LEU A 120 -1.20 -0.52 4.37
N GLU A 121 -1.00 0.32 3.35
CA GLU A 121 -0.19 1.53 3.45
C GLU A 121 -1.10 2.71 3.85
N ILE A 122 -0.77 3.33 4.98
CA ILE A 122 -1.47 4.47 5.57
C ILE A 122 -0.68 5.74 5.29
N THR A 123 -1.37 6.82 4.92
CA THR A 123 -0.79 8.15 4.76
C THR A 123 -1.33 9.14 5.79
N LEU A 124 -0.44 9.77 6.57
CA LEU A 124 -0.69 10.84 7.56
C LEU A 124 -1.63 10.50 8.74
N ALA A 125 -2.81 9.95 8.51
CA ALA A 125 -3.77 9.56 9.54
C ALA A 125 -4.48 8.26 9.14
N GLY A 126 -4.56 7.34 10.08
CA GLY A 126 -4.94 5.96 9.80
C GLY A 126 -6.43 5.65 9.81
N PRO A 127 -6.77 4.43 9.37
CA PRO A 127 -8.15 3.96 9.28
C PRO A 127 -8.71 3.52 10.65
N ALA A 128 -10.03 3.29 10.66
CA ALA A 128 -10.68 2.42 11.64
C ALA A 128 -11.06 1.11 10.94
N LEU A 129 -10.61 -0.01 11.50
CA LEU A 129 -10.71 -1.33 10.90
C LEU A 129 -11.35 -2.30 11.89
N ARG A 130 -12.11 -3.28 11.40
CA ARG A 130 -12.69 -4.35 12.23
C ARG A 130 -12.42 -5.71 11.62
N LEU A 131 -12.03 -6.67 12.45
CA LEU A 131 -11.84 -8.04 12.02
C LEU A 131 -13.11 -8.87 12.23
N THR A 132 -13.46 -9.73 11.26
CA THR A 132 -14.50 -10.75 11.46
C THR A 132 -13.98 -11.98 12.20
N GLU A 133 -12.66 -12.18 12.23
CA GLU A 133 -12.00 -13.29 12.92
C GLU A 133 -10.74 -12.81 13.64
N GLY A 134 -10.40 -13.46 14.75
CA GLY A 134 -9.19 -13.10 15.49
C GLY A 134 -7.92 -13.30 14.68
N ARG A 135 -7.04 -12.30 14.64
CA ARG A 135 -5.75 -12.35 13.92
C ARG A 135 -4.66 -11.60 14.68
N LEU A 136 -3.41 -12.00 14.43
CA LEU A 136 -2.26 -11.18 14.75
C LEU A 136 -2.19 -9.99 13.79
N VAL A 137 -1.85 -8.83 14.32
CA VAL A 137 -1.71 -7.57 13.59
C VAL A 137 -0.40 -6.90 14.02
N ALA A 138 0.27 -6.20 13.13
CA ALA A 138 1.47 -5.43 13.45
C ALA A 138 1.47 -4.08 12.71
N LEU A 139 2.04 -3.07 13.37
CA LEU A 139 2.24 -1.72 12.83
C LEU A 139 3.74 -1.42 12.68
N MET A 140 4.13 -0.91 11.51
CA MET A 140 5.49 -0.43 11.19
C MET A 140 5.45 0.89 10.39
N GLY A 141 6.61 1.49 10.13
CA GLY A 141 6.74 2.80 9.47
C GLY A 141 6.75 3.95 10.48
N ALA A 142 5.92 4.96 10.29
CA ALA A 142 5.74 6.05 11.24
C ALA A 142 4.86 5.62 12.43
N PRO A 143 5.30 5.83 13.68
CA PRO A 143 4.46 5.60 14.85
C PRO A 143 3.38 6.67 14.94
N GLY A 144 2.32 6.35 15.67
CA GLY A 144 1.24 7.27 16.04
C GLY A 144 0.38 6.61 17.11
N PRO A 145 -0.50 7.35 17.79
CA PRO A 145 -1.49 6.76 18.67
C PRO A 145 -2.33 5.75 17.88
N ALA A 146 -2.40 4.53 18.40
CA ALA A 146 -3.21 3.47 17.86
C ALA A 146 -3.85 2.70 19.01
N GLU A 147 -5.11 2.31 18.84
CA GLU A 147 -5.92 1.70 19.88
C GLU A 147 -6.62 0.46 19.33
N ALA A 148 -6.65 -0.59 20.16
CA ALA A 148 -7.45 -1.78 19.94
C ALA A 148 -8.68 -1.69 20.84
N VAL A 149 -9.88 -1.66 20.23
CA VAL A 149 -11.16 -1.72 20.95
C VAL A 149 -11.67 -3.15 20.87
N PHE A 150 -11.80 -3.80 22.01
CA PHE A 150 -12.21 -5.18 22.14
C PHE A 150 -13.75 -5.29 22.18
N PRO A 151 -14.33 -6.46 21.86
CA PRO A 151 -15.79 -6.66 21.88
C PRO A 151 -16.45 -6.43 23.25
N ASP A 152 -15.70 -6.57 24.34
CA ASP A 152 -16.12 -6.30 25.72
C ASP A 152 -16.07 -4.80 26.08
N GLY A 153 -15.70 -3.93 25.12
CA GLY A 153 -15.56 -2.48 25.32
C GLY A 153 -14.20 -2.04 25.86
N ARG A 154 -13.30 -2.96 26.20
CA ARG A 154 -11.95 -2.63 26.67
C ARG A 154 -11.17 -1.95 25.54
N VAL A 155 -10.38 -0.93 25.90
CA VAL A 155 -9.50 -0.20 24.97
C VAL A 155 -8.06 -0.37 25.42
N GLU A 156 -7.19 -0.79 24.52
CA GLU A 156 -5.75 -0.92 24.80
C GLU A 156 -4.93 -0.14 23.77
N ALA A 157 -3.85 0.48 24.23
CA ALA A 157 -2.86 1.07 23.33
C ALA A 157 -2.14 -0.04 22.54
N VAL A 158 -2.08 0.14 21.22
CA VAL A 158 -1.47 -0.82 20.32
C VAL A 158 0.05 -0.64 20.30
N PRO A 159 0.84 -1.70 20.51
CA PRO A 159 2.29 -1.59 20.50
C PRO A 159 2.80 -1.38 19.07
N PHE A 160 3.64 -0.36 18.89
CA PHE A 160 4.36 -0.15 17.63
C PHE A 160 5.56 -1.09 17.52
N GLY A 161 5.85 -1.59 16.30
CA GLY A 161 7.02 -2.44 16.06
C GLY A 161 6.93 -3.86 16.62
N ARG A 162 5.72 -4.32 16.96
CA ARG A 162 5.46 -5.63 17.56
C ARG A 162 4.13 -6.18 17.07
N PRO A 163 3.95 -7.52 17.07
CA PRO A 163 2.65 -8.11 16.85
C PRO A 163 1.79 -7.97 18.11
N PHE A 164 0.48 -7.86 17.90
CA PHE A 164 -0.54 -7.99 18.93
C PHE A 164 -1.71 -8.81 18.37
N PHE A 165 -2.54 -9.37 19.25
CA PHE A 165 -3.70 -10.16 18.85
C PHE A 165 -4.96 -9.30 18.93
N LEU A 166 -5.68 -9.16 17.83
CA LEU A 166 -6.98 -8.51 17.77
C LEU A 166 -8.05 -9.60 17.59
N PRO A 167 -8.99 -9.79 18.53
CA PRO A 167 -9.98 -10.87 18.45
C PRO A 167 -11.05 -10.58 17.38
N SER A 168 -11.89 -11.59 17.11
CA SER A 168 -13.08 -11.41 16.28
C SER A 168 -13.97 -10.30 16.82
N GLY A 169 -14.47 -9.43 15.95
CA GLY A 169 -15.22 -8.23 16.32
C GLY A 169 -14.36 -7.08 16.84
N GLY A 170 -13.09 -7.32 17.17
CA GLY A 170 -12.15 -6.30 17.63
C GLY A 170 -11.88 -5.25 16.55
N ARG A 171 -11.68 -4.00 16.99
CA ARG A 171 -11.43 -2.85 16.12
C ARG A 171 -10.04 -2.28 16.36
N LEU A 172 -9.36 -1.90 15.28
CA LEU A 172 -8.12 -1.14 15.30
C LEU A 172 -8.41 0.28 14.83
N ARG A 173 -8.06 1.28 15.64
CA ARG A 173 -8.14 2.70 15.29
C ARG A 173 -6.73 3.27 15.29
N ILE A 174 -6.37 3.97 14.22
CA ILE A 174 -5.05 4.58 14.08
C ILE A 174 -5.24 6.08 13.88
N GLY A 175 -4.62 6.88 14.75
CA GLY A 175 -4.67 8.33 14.68
C GLY A 175 -3.66 8.91 13.69
N ARG A 176 -3.23 10.14 13.98
CA ARG A 176 -2.23 10.87 13.20
C ARG A 176 -0.84 10.24 13.40
N LEU A 177 -0.11 10.06 12.32
CA LEU A 177 1.25 9.52 12.32
C LEU A 177 2.28 10.63 12.61
N GLY A 178 3.40 10.25 13.22
CA GLY A 178 4.57 11.12 13.43
C GLY A 178 5.37 11.39 12.14
N GLY A 179 5.17 10.58 11.11
CA GLY A 179 5.71 10.75 9.75
C GLY A 179 4.62 10.61 8.69
N ALA A 180 4.99 10.42 7.43
CA ALA A 180 4.01 10.35 6.34
C ALA A 180 3.42 8.96 6.08
N ARG A 181 4.10 7.86 6.45
CA ARG A 181 3.70 6.50 6.05
C ARG A 181 3.80 5.47 7.18
N ALA A 182 2.75 4.69 7.37
CA ALA A 182 2.74 3.51 8.23
C ALA A 182 2.11 2.31 7.52
N TYR A 183 2.36 1.11 8.03
CA TYR A 183 1.88 -0.14 7.47
C TYR A 183 1.15 -0.98 8.51
N VAL A 184 -0.01 -1.50 8.15
CA VAL A 184 -0.75 -2.51 8.94
C VAL A 184 -0.69 -3.83 8.22
N ALA A 185 0.03 -4.79 8.81
CA ALA A 185 0.03 -6.17 8.37
C ALA A 185 -0.90 -6.99 9.27
N VAL A 186 -1.66 -7.89 8.66
CA VAL A 186 -2.55 -8.85 9.35
C VAL A 186 -2.08 -10.25 8.98
N ALA A 187 -2.00 -11.17 9.94
CA ALA A 187 -1.61 -12.56 9.68
C ALA A 187 -2.52 -13.20 8.61
N GLY A 188 -1.89 -13.85 7.63
CA GLY A 188 -2.53 -14.37 6.41
C GLY A 188 -2.44 -13.40 5.22
N GLY A 189 -2.19 -12.12 5.47
CA GLY A 189 -2.08 -11.08 4.44
C GLY A 189 -3.42 -10.68 3.83
N ILE A 190 -3.42 -9.58 3.08
CA ILE A 190 -4.61 -9.10 2.36
C ILE A 190 -4.72 -9.83 1.03
N ALA A 191 -5.78 -10.62 0.87
CA ALA A 191 -5.95 -11.57 -0.22
C ALA A 191 -6.81 -11.03 -1.38
N VAL A 192 -6.70 -9.74 -1.69
CA VAL A 192 -7.32 -9.16 -2.90
C VAL A 192 -6.73 -9.82 -4.17
N PRO A 193 -7.47 -9.88 -5.30
CA PRO A 193 -6.94 -10.46 -6.53
C PRO A 193 -5.67 -9.75 -7.00
N PRO A 194 -4.61 -10.48 -7.40
CA PRO A 194 -3.46 -9.85 -8.02
C PRO A 194 -3.81 -9.39 -9.44
N VAL A 195 -3.33 -8.21 -9.81
CA VAL A 195 -3.27 -7.73 -11.20
C VAL A 195 -1.82 -7.82 -11.60
N LEU A 196 -1.43 -8.30 -12.80
CA LEU A 196 -0.03 -8.36 -13.24
C LEU A 196 0.96 -8.87 -12.15
N GLY A 197 0.59 -9.94 -11.44
CA GLY A 197 1.41 -10.56 -10.40
C GLY A 197 1.50 -9.83 -9.06
N SER A 198 0.79 -8.72 -8.84
CA SER A 198 0.85 -7.95 -7.59
C SER A 198 -0.51 -7.36 -7.18
N ARG A 199 -0.67 -7.21 -5.87
CA ARG A 199 -1.84 -6.65 -5.18
C ARG A 199 -1.71 -5.17 -4.87
N SER A 200 -0.62 -4.51 -5.27
CA SER A 200 -0.45 -3.08 -5.08
C SER A 200 -1.46 -2.25 -5.87
N THR A 201 -2.06 -1.27 -5.21
CA THR A 201 -2.86 -0.23 -5.85
C THR A 201 -1.96 0.73 -6.64
N TYR A 202 -2.23 0.89 -7.93
CA TYR A 202 -1.67 1.95 -8.75
C TYR A 202 -2.77 2.95 -9.11
N LEU A 203 -2.73 4.11 -8.44
CA LEU A 203 -3.79 5.12 -8.47
C LEU A 203 -3.96 5.82 -9.82
N PRO A 204 -2.88 6.21 -10.55
CA PRO A 204 -3.04 6.94 -11.80
C PRO A 204 -3.86 6.19 -12.85
N ALA A 205 -3.68 4.87 -12.97
CA ALA A 205 -4.45 4.03 -13.90
C ALA A 205 -5.55 3.19 -13.21
N ARG A 206 -5.82 3.42 -11.92
CA ARG A 206 -6.90 2.82 -11.15
C ARG A 206 -6.99 1.30 -11.27
N PHE A 207 -5.90 0.59 -10.99
CA PHE A 207 -5.92 -0.87 -10.90
C PHE A 207 -5.16 -1.40 -9.69
N GLY A 208 -5.41 -2.68 -9.36
CA GLY A 208 -4.80 -3.37 -8.23
C GLY A 208 -5.36 -2.95 -6.87
N GLY A 209 -5.05 -3.73 -5.84
CA GLY A 209 -5.58 -3.51 -4.49
C GLY A 209 -7.10 -3.62 -4.42
N MET A 210 -7.74 -2.67 -3.75
CA MET A 210 -9.20 -2.53 -3.73
C MET A 210 -9.65 -1.61 -4.86
N GLU A 211 -10.06 -2.20 -5.99
CA GLU A 211 -10.62 -1.49 -7.16
C GLU A 211 -9.75 -0.33 -7.67
N GLY A 212 -8.42 -0.40 -7.50
CA GLY A 212 -7.53 0.65 -7.96
C GLY A 212 -7.63 1.99 -7.24
N ARG A 213 -8.27 2.03 -6.06
CA ARG A 213 -8.57 3.25 -5.30
C ARG A 213 -8.10 3.16 -3.85
N ARG A 214 -8.19 4.29 -3.15
CA ARG A 214 -8.08 4.31 -1.69
C ARG A 214 -9.27 3.58 -1.05
N LEU A 215 -9.04 3.08 0.16
CA LEU A 215 -10.09 2.45 0.96
C LEU A 215 -11.11 3.47 1.42
N VAL A 216 -12.37 3.04 1.48
CA VAL A 216 -13.51 3.81 1.99
C VAL A 216 -14.30 2.97 2.99
N ALA A 217 -15.16 3.62 3.78
CA ALA A 217 -16.02 2.94 4.72
C ALA A 217 -16.93 1.92 4.00
N GLY A 218 -17.06 0.73 4.59
CA GLY A 218 -17.82 -0.38 4.03
C GLY A 218 -16.98 -1.36 3.19
N ASP A 219 -15.77 -1.00 2.77
CA ASP A 219 -14.89 -1.92 2.04
C ASP A 219 -14.61 -3.18 2.88
N ARG A 220 -14.60 -4.33 2.21
CA ARG A 220 -14.38 -5.66 2.80
C ARG A 220 -13.17 -6.30 2.14
N LEU A 221 -12.06 -6.35 2.87
CA LEU A 221 -10.81 -6.92 2.39
C LEU A 221 -10.74 -8.39 2.79
N PRO A 222 -10.71 -9.34 1.85
CA PRO A 222 -10.50 -10.74 2.19
C PRO A 222 -9.09 -10.92 2.76
N LEU A 223 -8.97 -11.80 3.75
CA LEU A 223 -7.70 -12.18 4.36
C LEU A 223 -7.33 -13.61 3.97
N GLY A 224 -6.04 -13.85 3.79
CA GLY A 224 -5.52 -15.19 3.56
C GLY A 224 -5.55 -16.06 4.82
N GLY A 225 -5.19 -17.33 4.65
CA GLY A 225 -5.04 -18.32 5.72
C GLY A 225 -3.62 -18.89 5.81
N GLY A 226 -3.41 -19.79 6.78
CA GLY A 226 -2.15 -20.50 6.99
C GLY A 226 -1.15 -19.81 7.92
N GLY A 227 -0.13 -20.56 8.34
CA GLY A 227 0.88 -20.08 9.28
C GLY A 227 0.27 -19.55 10.57
N LEU A 228 0.72 -18.37 11.01
CA LEU A 228 0.26 -17.79 12.28
C LEU A 228 -1.20 -17.33 12.28
N SER A 229 -1.86 -17.22 11.11
CA SER A 229 -3.28 -16.87 11.05
C SER A 229 -4.19 -18.01 11.52
N ALA A 230 -3.67 -19.24 11.56
CA ALA A 230 -4.39 -20.43 12.00
C ALA A 230 -4.17 -20.75 13.49
N LEU A 231 -3.38 -19.94 14.20
CA LEU A 231 -3.15 -20.14 15.63
C LEU A 231 -4.44 -19.98 16.44
N PRO A 232 -4.73 -20.89 17.38
CA PRO A 232 -5.78 -20.68 18.36
C PRO A 232 -5.55 -19.37 19.14
N PRO A 233 -6.61 -18.60 19.47
CA PRO A 233 -6.47 -17.32 20.17
C PRO A 233 -5.65 -17.38 21.46
N ASP A 234 -5.81 -18.43 22.26
CA ASP A 234 -5.07 -18.59 23.52
C ASP A 234 -3.58 -18.83 23.27
N ALA A 235 -3.25 -19.63 22.27
CA ALA A 235 -1.87 -19.90 21.92
C ALA A 235 -1.19 -18.67 21.31
N ALA A 236 -1.91 -17.89 20.48
CA ALA A 236 -1.43 -16.62 19.97
C ALA A 236 -1.12 -15.64 21.13
N ARG A 237 -2.04 -15.51 22.10
CA ARG A 237 -1.84 -14.68 23.30
C ARG A 237 -0.67 -15.15 24.16
N ALA A 238 -0.50 -16.46 24.34
CA ALA A 238 0.62 -17.03 25.08
C ALA A 238 1.96 -16.71 24.41
N ALA A 239 2.07 -16.93 23.10
CA ALA A 239 3.29 -16.65 22.33
C ALA A 239 3.66 -15.16 22.34
N LEU A 240 2.69 -14.24 22.38
CA LEU A 240 2.94 -12.80 22.45
C LEU A 240 3.68 -12.36 23.73
N ARG A 241 3.67 -13.16 24.80
CA ARG A 241 4.42 -12.86 26.04
C ARG A 241 5.93 -12.79 25.81
N ALA A 242 6.45 -13.52 24.82
CA ALA A 242 7.89 -13.52 24.46
C ALA A 242 8.37 -12.21 23.78
N TRP A 243 7.45 -11.33 23.40
CA TRP A 243 7.77 -10.10 22.67
C TRP A 243 8.18 -8.91 23.58
N GLY A 244 8.22 -9.10 24.90
CA GLY A 244 8.75 -8.13 25.87
C GLY A 244 7.85 -6.92 26.12
N ARG A 245 8.42 -5.77 26.52
CA ARG A 245 7.74 -4.45 26.58
C ARG A 245 8.10 -3.63 25.34
N ALA A 246 7.17 -2.78 24.89
CA ALA A 246 7.42 -1.91 23.74
C ALA A 246 8.56 -0.94 24.05
N ARG A 247 9.50 -0.77 23.12
CA ARG A 247 10.44 0.35 23.19
C ARG A 247 9.73 1.62 22.70
N PRO A 248 9.98 2.80 23.30
CA PRO A 248 9.41 4.04 22.80
C PRO A 248 9.79 4.25 21.33
N ALA A 249 8.79 4.36 20.45
CA ALA A 249 9.01 4.53 19.01
C ALA A 249 9.70 5.87 18.65
N ALA A 250 9.69 6.83 19.59
CA ALA A 250 10.32 8.14 19.48
C ALA A 250 11.84 8.09 19.21
N ALA A 251 12.51 6.97 19.51
CA ALA A 251 13.96 6.83 19.28
C ALA A 251 14.37 6.74 17.79
N PHE A 252 13.41 6.63 16.86
CA PHE A 252 13.68 6.32 15.45
C PHE A 252 13.26 7.42 14.46
N PHE A 253 12.62 8.50 14.92
CA PHE A 253 12.15 9.58 14.06
C PHE A 253 12.93 10.86 14.35
N PRO A 254 13.34 11.62 13.32
CA PRO A 254 13.92 12.94 13.52
C PRO A 254 12.97 13.81 14.35
N ALA A 255 13.53 14.72 15.16
CA ALA A 255 12.74 15.73 15.85
C ALA A 255 11.86 16.50 14.85
N GLU A 256 10.68 16.94 15.29
CA GLU A 256 9.82 17.78 14.46
C GLU A 256 10.61 19.00 13.93
N HIS A 257 10.43 19.31 12.65
CA HIS A 257 11.12 20.40 11.95
C HIS A 257 12.63 20.23 11.69
N ALA A 258 13.21 19.07 11.99
CA ALA A 258 14.57 18.76 11.55
C ALA A 258 14.69 18.74 10.01
N VAL A 259 15.80 19.25 9.50
CA VAL A 259 16.11 19.14 8.06
C VAL A 259 16.52 17.69 7.76
N THR A 260 15.77 17.02 6.90
CA THR A 260 16.10 15.68 6.43
C THR A 260 17.18 15.77 5.37
N VAL A 261 18.37 15.24 5.65
CA VAL A 261 19.46 15.18 4.68
C VAL A 261 19.31 13.91 3.84
N LEU A 262 19.16 14.08 2.52
CA LEU A 262 19.07 12.99 1.55
C LEU A 262 20.40 12.85 0.81
N ARG A 263 21.01 11.68 0.93
CA ARG A 263 22.21 11.36 0.14
C ARG A 263 21.80 10.99 -1.27
N PHE A 264 22.50 11.55 -2.25
CA PHE A 264 22.18 11.32 -3.66
C PHE A 264 23.44 11.14 -4.51
N LEU A 265 23.29 10.44 -5.62
CA LEU A 265 24.28 10.36 -6.68
C LEU A 265 23.96 11.45 -7.72
N PRO A 266 24.93 12.30 -8.10
CA PRO A 266 24.79 13.15 -9.27
C PRO A 266 24.40 12.34 -10.50
N GLY A 267 23.47 12.87 -11.28
CA GLY A 267 22.85 12.19 -12.40
C GLY A 267 23.51 12.55 -13.73
N PRO A 268 23.06 11.95 -14.85
CA PRO A 268 23.67 12.18 -16.16
C PRO A 268 23.54 13.64 -16.63
N GLU A 269 22.47 14.33 -16.22
CA GLU A 269 22.23 15.73 -16.55
C GLU A 269 22.60 16.68 -15.39
N TRP A 270 23.47 16.27 -14.46
CA TRP A 270 23.95 17.15 -13.38
C TRP A 270 24.69 18.38 -13.92
N ASP A 271 25.56 18.18 -14.91
CA ASP A 271 26.36 19.25 -15.53
C ASP A 271 25.54 20.18 -16.45
N TRP A 272 24.23 19.95 -16.56
CA TRP A 272 23.31 20.89 -17.20
C TRP A 272 22.92 22.03 -16.26
N LEU A 273 23.09 21.88 -14.95
CA LEU A 273 22.94 22.97 -13.99
C LEU A 273 24.12 23.94 -14.14
N THR A 274 23.87 25.24 -13.97
CA THR A 274 24.98 26.19 -13.77
C THR A 274 25.73 25.87 -12.48
N GLU A 275 26.99 26.29 -12.35
CA GLU A 275 27.77 26.09 -11.12
C GLU A 275 27.06 26.69 -9.89
N ALA A 276 26.45 27.87 -10.05
CA ALA A 276 25.63 28.49 -9.01
C ALA A 276 24.41 27.64 -8.61
N ALA A 277 23.76 26.99 -9.59
CA ALA A 277 22.63 26.10 -9.33
C ALA A 277 23.07 24.79 -8.64
N GLN A 278 24.24 24.25 -9.01
CA GLN A 278 24.83 23.10 -8.32
C GLN A 278 25.16 23.44 -6.87
N ALA A 279 25.78 24.61 -6.63
CA ALA A 279 26.07 25.11 -5.29
C ALA A 279 24.80 25.32 -4.47
N ALA A 280 23.76 25.92 -5.06
CA ALA A 280 22.46 26.10 -4.41
C ALA A 280 21.80 24.76 -4.07
N PHE A 281 21.83 23.78 -4.98
CA PHE A 281 21.24 22.46 -4.73
C PHE A 281 21.90 21.72 -3.56
N LEU A 282 23.21 21.90 -3.36
CA LEU A 282 23.98 21.25 -2.29
C LEU A 282 24.03 22.06 -0.99
N GLY A 283 23.86 23.38 -1.05
CA GLY A 283 23.96 24.29 0.10
C GLY A 283 22.63 24.71 0.71
N GLU A 284 21.55 24.72 -0.06
CA GLU A 284 20.26 25.27 0.36
C GLU A 284 19.27 24.21 0.82
N VAL A 285 18.27 24.67 1.58
CA VAL A 285 17.18 23.82 2.09
C VAL A 285 15.94 23.98 1.23
N PHE A 286 15.37 22.85 0.83
CA PHE A 286 14.12 22.76 0.10
C PHE A 286 12.95 22.42 1.03
N THR A 287 11.75 22.83 0.66
CA THR A 287 10.50 22.54 1.38
C THR A 287 9.61 21.64 0.54
N VAL A 288 9.08 20.58 1.14
CA VAL A 288 8.15 19.66 0.46
C VAL A 288 6.81 20.36 0.21
N SER A 289 6.38 20.39 -1.05
CA SER A 289 5.13 21.03 -1.47
C SER A 289 3.91 20.19 -1.11
N PRO A 290 2.75 20.81 -0.79
CA PRO A 290 1.46 20.13 -0.66
C PRO A 290 0.99 19.38 -1.91
N ALA A 291 1.53 19.70 -3.08
CA ALA A 291 1.25 18.99 -4.34
C ALA A 291 2.00 17.65 -4.48
N SER A 292 2.75 17.24 -3.45
CA SER A 292 3.48 15.96 -3.43
C SER A 292 2.53 14.79 -3.21
N ASN A 293 2.77 13.69 -3.93
CA ASN A 293 1.98 12.46 -3.82
C ASN A 293 2.88 11.24 -4.09
N ARG A 294 2.28 10.04 -4.24
CA ARG A 294 3.03 8.80 -4.49
C ARG A 294 3.78 8.77 -5.83
N MET A 295 3.50 9.67 -6.78
CA MET A 295 4.28 9.76 -8.03
C MET A 295 5.58 10.53 -7.82
N GLY A 296 5.56 11.60 -7.01
CA GLY A 296 6.73 12.43 -6.79
C GLY A 296 6.58 13.41 -5.63
N ALA A 297 7.68 13.62 -4.92
CA ALA A 297 7.86 14.67 -3.93
C ALA A 297 8.31 15.94 -4.65
N ARG A 298 7.44 16.95 -4.68
CA ARG A 298 7.70 18.24 -5.33
C ARG A 298 8.32 19.18 -4.32
N LEU A 299 9.47 19.74 -4.63
CA LEU A 299 10.24 20.56 -3.72
C LEU A 299 10.21 22.02 -4.15
N LYS A 300 10.07 22.92 -3.17
CA LYS A 300 10.18 24.38 -3.34
C LYS A 300 11.49 24.84 -2.72
N GLY A 301 12.24 25.66 -3.43
CA GLY A 301 13.56 26.15 -3.00
C GLY A 301 14.09 27.22 -3.95
N PRO A 302 15.40 27.51 -3.91
CA PRO A 302 16.02 28.46 -4.82
C PRO A 302 15.85 28.03 -6.29
N PRO A 303 15.89 28.98 -7.24
CA PRO A 303 15.87 28.65 -8.66
C PRO A 303 17.13 27.86 -9.03
N LEU A 304 16.95 26.85 -9.89
CA LEU A 304 18.02 25.99 -10.39
C LEU A 304 18.15 26.17 -11.92
N PRO A 305 18.75 27.27 -12.40
CA PRO A 305 18.89 27.51 -13.83
C PRO A 305 19.77 26.44 -14.49
N LEU A 306 19.37 26.04 -15.69
CA LEU A 306 20.16 25.18 -16.56
C LEU A 306 21.06 26.03 -17.46
N SER A 307 22.33 25.63 -17.62
CA SER A 307 23.28 26.16 -18.61
C SER A 307 22.93 25.71 -20.03
N ARG A 308 22.25 24.56 -20.17
CA ARG A 308 21.79 23.99 -21.44
C ARG A 308 20.27 24.04 -21.53
N ARG A 309 19.74 24.43 -22.70
CA ARG A 309 18.29 24.44 -23.00
C ARG A 309 17.89 23.32 -23.97
N GLU A 310 18.59 22.19 -23.88
CA GLU A 310 18.32 21.03 -24.71
C GLU A 310 17.01 20.36 -24.29
N GLU A 311 16.22 19.91 -25.27
CA GLU A 311 15.10 19.03 -25.01
C GLU A 311 15.61 17.60 -24.79
N LEU A 312 15.20 16.97 -23.69
CA LEU A 312 15.57 15.59 -23.40
C LEU A 312 14.56 14.66 -24.07
N PHE A 313 15.06 13.74 -24.90
CA PHE A 313 14.26 12.59 -25.31
C PHE A 313 13.78 11.83 -24.07
N SER A 314 12.57 11.30 -24.13
CA SER A 314 12.01 10.54 -23.01
C SER A 314 12.91 9.37 -22.67
N ALA A 315 13.42 9.35 -21.44
CA ALA A 315 14.33 8.33 -20.95
C ALA A 315 13.71 7.58 -19.77
N ALA A 316 14.17 6.36 -19.52
CA ALA A 316 13.74 5.58 -18.36
C ALA A 316 14.05 6.31 -17.05
N VAL A 317 13.11 6.24 -16.10
CA VAL A 317 13.24 6.81 -14.76
C VAL A 317 12.86 5.79 -13.69
N ASP A 318 13.30 6.03 -12.46
CA ASP A 318 13.13 5.12 -11.33
C ASP A 318 12.87 5.91 -10.03
N PHE A 319 12.43 5.22 -8.98
CA PHE A 319 12.28 5.75 -7.64
C PHE A 319 13.58 6.43 -7.19
N GLY A 320 13.45 7.68 -6.76
CA GLY A 320 14.53 8.47 -6.17
C GLY A 320 15.23 9.36 -7.18
N VAL A 321 14.99 9.18 -8.49
CA VAL A 321 15.46 10.10 -9.51
C VAL A 321 14.92 11.50 -9.20
N VAL A 322 15.81 12.49 -9.24
CA VAL A 322 15.51 13.90 -9.06
C VAL A 322 15.42 14.53 -10.45
N GLN A 323 14.20 14.88 -10.85
CA GLN A 323 13.93 15.56 -12.11
C GLN A 323 13.81 17.06 -11.90
N LEU A 324 14.24 17.84 -12.89
CA LEU A 324 14.11 19.30 -12.89
C LEU A 324 13.25 19.78 -14.07
N PRO A 325 11.94 20.02 -13.85
CA PRO A 325 11.07 20.61 -14.87
C PRO A 325 11.41 22.08 -15.16
N PRO A 326 10.92 22.65 -16.28
CA PRO A 326 11.15 24.06 -16.63
C PRO A 326 10.71 25.09 -15.57
N GLY A 327 9.75 24.74 -14.72
CA GLY A 327 9.27 25.56 -13.61
C GLY A 327 10.23 25.66 -12.40
N GLY A 328 11.43 25.07 -12.47
CA GLY A 328 12.56 25.31 -11.58
C GLY A 328 12.58 24.54 -10.25
N GLY A 329 11.44 24.01 -9.78
CA GLY A 329 11.39 23.20 -8.55
C GLY A 329 11.71 21.71 -8.80
N PRO A 330 12.67 21.10 -8.08
CA PRO A 330 12.99 19.70 -8.29
C PRO A 330 11.86 18.77 -7.85
N ILE A 331 11.71 17.63 -8.55
CA ILE A 331 10.75 16.57 -8.23
C ILE A 331 11.52 15.28 -8.00
N VAL A 332 11.45 14.73 -6.78
CA VAL A 332 11.99 13.40 -6.49
C VAL A 332 10.93 12.35 -6.79
N LEU A 333 11.19 11.44 -7.72
CA LEU A 333 10.24 10.40 -8.13
C LEU A 333 10.05 9.35 -7.03
N LEU A 334 8.80 8.92 -6.82
CA LEU A 334 8.38 8.01 -5.74
C LEU A 334 7.70 6.75 -6.32
N SER A 335 7.14 5.84 -5.51
CA SER A 335 6.71 4.49 -5.94
C SER A 335 5.78 4.43 -7.17
N ASP A 336 4.91 5.43 -7.37
CA ASP A 336 3.97 5.48 -8.50
C ASP A 336 4.50 6.31 -9.69
N HIS A 337 5.81 6.57 -9.74
CA HIS A 337 6.45 7.34 -10.81
C HIS A 337 6.13 6.79 -12.21
N GLN A 338 6.10 7.66 -13.21
CA GLN A 338 6.03 7.25 -14.62
C GLN A 338 7.23 6.39 -15.03
N THR A 339 7.11 5.53 -16.03
CA THR A 339 8.23 4.67 -16.48
C THR A 339 9.30 5.43 -17.26
N THR A 340 8.90 6.47 -17.99
CA THR A 340 9.77 7.34 -18.78
C THR A 340 9.46 8.82 -18.54
N GLY A 341 10.45 9.69 -18.68
CA GLY A 341 10.24 11.14 -18.60
C GLY A 341 11.27 11.92 -19.42
N GLY A 342 10.88 13.13 -19.84
CA GLY A 342 11.70 14.04 -20.66
C GLY A 342 12.28 15.22 -19.87
N TYR A 343 12.35 15.14 -18.54
CA TYR A 343 12.99 16.18 -17.72
C TYR A 343 14.42 15.76 -17.34
N PRO A 344 15.38 16.71 -17.29
CA PRO A 344 16.74 16.47 -16.83
C PRO A 344 16.78 15.75 -15.50
N ARG A 345 17.59 14.69 -15.41
CA ARG A 345 17.75 13.87 -14.21
C ARG A 345 19.05 14.30 -13.53
N ILE A 346 18.95 15.34 -12.71
CA ILE A 346 20.11 15.94 -12.03
C ILE A 346 20.73 15.00 -10.99
N GLY A 347 20.00 13.96 -10.56
CA GLY A 347 20.55 12.96 -9.66
C GLY A 347 19.56 11.89 -9.26
N ALA A 348 19.98 11.02 -8.34
CA ALA A 348 19.12 10.02 -7.72
C ALA A 348 19.44 9.84 -6.24
N VAL A 349 18.43 9.96 -5.39
CA VAL A 349 18.52 9.62 -3.96
C VAL A 349 18.87 8.14 -3.83
N ILE A 350 19.88 7.85 -3.00
CA ILE A 350 20.39 6.48 -2.87
C ILE A 350 19.35 5.56 -2.23
N ALA A 351 19.41 4.27 -2.57
CA ALA A 351 18.39 3.30 -2.16
C ALA A 351 18.14 3.24 -0.65
N VAL A 352 19.18 3.44 0.18
CA VAL A 352 19.09 3.38 1.64
C VAL A 352 18.39 4.60 2.28
N ASP A 353 18.24 5.70 1.53
CA ASP A 353 17.57 6.92 1.99
C ASP A 353 16.13 7.02 1.45
N ARG A 354 15.69 6.06 0.62
CA ARG A 354 14.30 6.00 0.14
C ARG A 354 13.25 5.91 1.26
N PRO A 355 13.49 5.21 2.39
CA PRO A 355 12.58 5.28 3.53
C PRO A 355 12.42 6.71 4.09
N LEU A 356 13.45 7.56 4.00
CA LEU A 356 13.34 8.96 4.42
C LEU A 356 12.37 9.72 3.50
N LEU A 357 12.49 9.52 2.18
CA LEU A 357 11.56 10.09 1.19
C LEU A 357 10.11 9.68 1.46
N ALA A 358 9.89 8.41 1.83
CA ALA A 358 8.58 7.89 2.15
C ALA A 358 7.92 8.57 3.37
N GLN A 359 8.72 9.14 4.27
CA GLN A 359 8.24 9.78 5.50
C GLN A 359 8.06 11.30 5.38
N LEU A 360 8.48 11.92 4.28
CA LEU A 360 8.33 13.35 4.04
C LEU A 360 6.85 13.76 3.94
N ARG A 361 6.49 14.81 4.67
CA ARG A 361 5.17 15.45 4.70
C ARG A 361 5.25 16.83 4.03
N PRO A 362 4.13 17.36 3.52
CA PRO A 362 4.07 18.77 3.14
C PRO A 362 4.59 19.68 4.25
N GLY A 363 5.49 20.59 3.90
CA GLY A 363 6.16 21.51 4.84
C GLY A 363 7.45 20.97 5.47
N ASP A 364 7.76 19.68 5.35
CA ASP A 364 9.04 19.15 5.82
C ASP A 364 10.20 19.75 5.00
N ARG A 365 11.36 19.89 5.66
CA ARG A 365 12.57 20.50 5.10
C ARG A 365 13.57 19.43 4.69
N VAL A 366 14.17 19.61 3.51
CA VAL A 366 15.08 18.65 2.88
C VAL A 366 16.35 19.34 2.40
N ALA A 367 17.50 18.71 2.62
CA ALA A 367 18.77 19.11 2.03
C ALA A 367 19.41 17.91 1.32
N PHE A 368 20.31 18.16 0.36
CA PHE A 368 20.94 17.11 -0.42
C PHE A 368 22.44 17.02 -0.11
N TYR A 369 22.95 15.78 -0.07
CA TYR A 369 24.38 15.52 0.12
C TYR A 369 24.88 14.57 -0.98
N ALA A 370 25.79 15.05 -1.82
CA ALA A 370 26.35 14.26 -2.90
C ALA A 370 27.27 13.16 -2.36
N VAL A 371 27.13 11.94 -2.88
CA VAL A 371 27.98 10.79 -2.50
C VAL A 371 28.54 10.08 -3.72
N GLY A 372 29.60 9.29 -3.52
CA GLY A 372 30.16 8.43 -4.56
C GLY A 372 29.43 7.09 -4.68
N ARG A 373 29.38 6.54 -5.90
CA ARG A 373 28.79 5.21 -6.19
C ARG A 373 29.34 4.09 -5.30
N PRO A 374 30.66 3.98 -5.02
CA PRO A 374 31.18 2.93 -4.14
C PRO A 374 30.60 2.97 -2.73
N ALA A 375 30.46 4.16 -2.13
CA ALA A 375 29.87 4.33 -0.80
C ALA A 375 28.38 3.95 -0.80
N ALA A 376 27.63 4.40 -1.81
CA ALA A 376 26.22 4.06 -1.96
C ALA A 376 25.97 2.55 -2.07
N LEU A 377 26.85 1.83 -2.80
CA LEU A 377 26.77 0.37 -2.91
C LEU A 377 27.08 -0.34 -1.59
N ARG A 378 28.11 0.09 -0.85
CA ARG A 378 28.44 -0.47 0.47
C ARG A 378 27.28 -0.33 1.45
N TRP A 379 26.72 0.88 1.58
CA TRP A 379 25.57 1.11 2.46
C TRP A 379 24.36 0.28 2.04
N ARG A 380 24.10 0.11 0.75
CA ARG A 380 23.03 -0.77 0.26
C ARG A 380 23.23 -2.22 0.68
N MET A 381 24.47 -2.73 0.61
CA MET A 381 24.78 -4.09 1.04
C MET A 381 24.61 -4.26 2.56
N GLU A 382 25.12 -3.31 3.35
CA GLU A 382 24.98 -3.28 4.81
C GLU A 382 23.51 -3.24 5.22
N ARG A 383 22.70 -2.37 4.60
CA ARG A 383 21.27 -2.27 4.87
C ARG A 383 20.53 -3.56 4.55
N ARG A 384 20.81 -4.18 3.41
CA ARG A 384 20.24 -5.50 3.05
C ARG A 384 20.62 -6.59 4.05
N ARG A 385 21.88 -6.60 4.51
CA ARG A 385 22.35 -7.55 5.53
C ARG A 385 21.61 -7.33 6.84
N HIS A 386 21.50 -6.08 7.29
CA HIS A 386 20.78 -5.73 8.51
C HIS A 386 19.30 -6.13 8.45
N LEU A 387 18.62 -5.84 7.33
CA LEU A 387 17.23 -6.25 7.13
C LEU A 387 17.08 -7.77 7.20
N ARG A 388 17.96 -8.54 6.53
CA ARG A 388 17.94 -10.02 6.64
C ARG A 388 18.15 -10.51 8.06
N GLN A 389 19.08 -9.90 8.81
CA GLN A 389 19.31 -10.24 10.22
C GLN A 389 18.08 -9.96 11.07
N LEU A 390 17.38 -8.84 10.84
CA LEU A 390 16.15 -8.51 11.54
C LEU A 390 15.02 -9.49 11.22
N GLU A 391 14.84 -9.84 9.94
CA GLU A 391 13.85 -10.85 9.53
C GLU A 391 14.14 -12.21 10.17
N ALA A 392 15.41 -12.63 10.22
CA ALA A 392 15.84 -13.86 10.88
C ALA A 392 15.62 -13.80 12.41
N ALA A 393 15.92 -12.67 13.05
CA ALA A 393 15.68 -12.49 14.48
C ALA A 393 14.18 -12.56 14.82
N ILE A 394 13.32 -11.99 13.99
CA ILE A 394 11.85 -12.11 14.11
C ILE A 394 11.42 -13.57 13.98
N ALA A 395 11.95 -14.30 13.00
CA ALA A 395 11.66 -15.71 12.80
C ALA A 395 12.06 -16.58 14.00
N LEU A 396 13.30 -16.42 14.49
CA LEU A 396 13.80 -17.12 15.68
C LEU A 396 12.97 -16.81 16.93
N ARG A 397 12.54 -15.55 17.08
CA ARG A 397 11.68 -15.15 18.19
C ARG A 397 10.32 -15.83 18.14
N TRP A 398 9.70 -15.93 16.96
CA TRP A 398 8.47 -16.69 16.78
C TRP A 398 8.66 -18.17 17.09
N ALA A 399 9.73 -18.80 16.58
CA ALA A 399 10.02 -20.20 16.87
C ALA A 399 10.13 -20.46 18.38
N ALA A 400 10.89 -19.62 19.10
CA ALA A 400 11.01 -19.72 20.56
C ALA A 400 9.68 -19.47 21.28
N ALA A 401 8.90 -18.48 20.84
CA ALA A 401 7.60 -18.14 21.43
C ALA A 401 6.57 -19.26 21.27
N LEU A 402 6.55 -19.92 20.10
CA LEU A 402 5.67 -21.06 19.82
C LEU A 402 6.06 -22.27 20.65
N ALA A 403 7.36 -22.59 20.72
CA ALA A 403 7.87 -23.68 21.54
C ALA A 403 7.51 -23.49 23.03
N ALA A 404 7.69 -22.27 23.55
CA ALA A 404 7.31 -21.93 24.93
C ALA A 404 5.79 -22.02 25.19
N ALA A 405 4.97 -21.88 24.14
CA ALA A 405 3.52 -22.07 24.20
C ALA A 405 3.08 -23.53 23.94
N GLY A 406 4.02 -24.49 23.87
CA GLY A 406 3.73 -25.90 23.63
C GLY A 406 3.34 -26.23 22.18
N LEU A 407 3.62 -25.33 21.24
CA LEU A 407 3.32 -25.52 19.82
C LEU A 407 4.56 -25.95 19.04
N ARG A 408 4.37 -26.76 18.00
CA ARG A 408 5.46 -27.13 17.08
C ARG A 408 5.91 -25.91 16.27
N PRO A 409 7.20 -25.52 16.31
CA PRO A 409 7.73 -24.42 15.53
C PRO A 409 7.56 -24.63 14.02
N ASP A 410 7.48 -25.88 13.58
CA ASP A 410 7.41 -26.34 12.18
C ASP A 410 6.15 -25.82 11.45
N ALA A 411 5.12 -25.36 12.18
CA ALA A 411 3.99 -24.62 11.61
C ALA A 411 4.40 -23.25 11.04
N PHE A 412 5.61 -22.80 11.36
CA PHE A 412 6.30 -21.64 10.85
C PHE A 412 7.54 -22.14 10.10
N ASP A 413 7.43 -22.36 8.79
CA ASP A 413 8.61 -22.57 7.95
C ASP A 413 9.05 -21.21 7.33
N PRO A 414 9.98 -20.48 7.96
CA PRO A 414 10.53 -19.26 7.40
C PRO A 414 11.36 -19.53 6.14
N ALA A 415 11.86 -20.76 5.94
CA ALA A 415 12.63 -21.16 4.76
C ALA A 415 11.73 -21.43 3.55
N ALA A 416 10.55 -22.05 3.70
CA ALA A 416 9.54 -22.12 2.63
C ALA A 416 9.05 -20.73 2.19
N SER A 417 9.00 -19.77 3.11
CA SER A 417 8.64 -18.37 2.83
C SER A 417 9.73 -17.61 2.05
N LEU A 418 11.02 -17.88 2.33
CA LEU A 418 12.16 -17.32 1.61
C LEU A 418 12.40 -18.00 0.26
N ALA A 419 12.31 -19.33 0.19
CA ALA A 419 12.48 -20.09 -1.05
C ALA A 419 11.39 -19.78 -2.10
N ARG A 420 10.15 -19.53 -1.68
CA ARG A 420 9.08 -19.06 -2.58
C ARG A 420 9.28 -17.62 -3.07
N ALA A 421 9.93 -16.77 -2.27
CA ALA A 421 10.26 -15.39 -2.67
C ALA A 421 11.44 -15.35 -3.65
N ASP A 422 12.44 -16.21 -3.48
CA ASP A 422 13.55 -16.34 -4.43
C ASP A 422 13.12 -17.07 -5.72
N ALA A 423 12.20 -18.04 -5.64
CA ALA A 423 11.59 -18.66 -6.83
C ALA A 423 10.69 -17.69 -7.63
N ALA A 424 10.03 -16.74 -6.96
CA ALA A 424 9.26 -15.68 -7.62
C ALA A 424 10.15 -14.53 -8.17
N ALA A 425 11.36 -14.35 -7.63
CA ALA A 425 12.35 -13.37 -8.10
C ALA A 425 13.33 -13.95 -9.13
N GLY A 426 13.45 -15.28 -9.22
CA GLY A 426 14.38 -16.02 -10.10
C GLY A 426 13.74 -16.59 -11.37
N GLY A 427 12.46 -16.32 -11.65
CA GLY A 427 11.82 -16.68 -12.91
C GLY A 427 12.31 -15.79 -14.05
N THR A 428 13.09 -16.39 -14.96
CA THR A 428 13.67 -15.86 -16.20
C THR A 428 14.80 -14.83 -16.03
N THR A 429 15.94 -15.30 -15.54
CA THR A 429 17.24 -14.88 -16.11
C THR A 429 17.68 -16.01 -17.04
N THR A 430 17.35 -15.92 -18.33
CA THR A 430 17.97 -16.67 -19.42
C THR A 430 17.54 -15.99 -20.73
N ALA A 431 18.55 -15.64 -21.53
CA ALA A 431 18.55 -14.84 -22.76
C ALA A 431 18.44 -13.32 -22.56
#